data_AF-A0A3C1D9M7-F1
#
_entry.id   AF-A0A3C1D9M7-F1
#
_cell.length_a   1.000
_cell.length_b   1.000
_cell.length_c   1.000
_cell.angle_alpha   90.00
_cell.angle_beta   90.00
_cell.angle_gamma   90.00
#
_symmetry.space_group_name_H-M   'P 1'
#
loop_
_entity.id
_entity.type
_entity.pdbx_description
1 polymer ?
#
loop_
_entity_poly.entity_id
_entity_poly.type
_entity_poly.pdbx_seq_one_letter_code
_entity_poly.pdbx_strand_id
1 'polypeptide(L)'
;MSELKTTVQSIACGGTGGDLTYVDTKDGKIVRIRPIHYLEKYTEEELEPSMWTIKVGDKEFRPGYKSQPNYFALAYKNRIYSKNRVKYPLKRVDWEPGG
;
A
#
# COMPACT_ATOMS: atom_id res chain seq x y z
N MET A 1 -26.47 3.66 -4.54
CA MET A 1 -25.27 2.80 -4.77
C MET A 1 -24.18 3.32 -3.86
N SER A 2 -23.46 2.44 -3.14
CA SER A 2 -22.38 2.89 -2.25
C SER A 2 -21.18 3.43 -3.02
N GLU A 3 -20.63 4.53 -2.52
CA GLU A 3 -19.52 5.27 -3.14
C GLU A 3 -18.18 4.57 -2.90
N LEU A 4 -17.27 4.67 -3.88
CA LEU A 4 -15.90 4.21 -3.76
C LEU A 4 -15.07 5.29 -3.04
N LYS A 5 -14.48 4.95 -1.90
CA LYS A 5 -13.57 5.85 -1.17
C LYS A 5 -12.13 5.37 -1.30
N THR A 6 -11.28 6.22 -1.88
CA THR A 6 -9.83 5.97 -1.99
C THR A 6 -9.09 6.63 -0.82
N THR A 7 -8.19 5.89 -0.19
CA THR A 7 -7.27 6.43 0.82
C THR A 7 -5.82 6.10 0.45
N VAL A 8 -4.88 6.91 0.92
CA VAL A 8 -3.45 6.65 0.77
C VAL A 8 -2.94 5.94 2.01
N GLN A 9 -2.32 4.78 1.83
CA GLN A 9 -1.74 4.00 2.92
C GLN A 9 -0.35 3.50 2.55
N SER A 10 0.60 3.64 3.47
CA SER A 10 1.86 2.92 3.42
C SER A 10 1.65 1.51 3.96
N ILE A 11 2.04 0.49 3.21
CA ILE A 11 1.89 -0.91 3.61
C ILE A 11 3.28 -1.55 3.62
N ALA A 12 3.77 -1.83 4.83
CA ALA A 12 5.00 -2.59 5.05
C ALA A 12 4.64 -3.95 5.65
N CYS A 13 5.21 -5.02 5.10
CA CYS A 13 4.98 -6.38 5.57
C CYS A 13 6.33 -7.08 5.78
N GLY A 14 6.59 -7.54 7.01
CA GLY A 14 7.77 -8.34 7.33
C GLY A 14 9.11 -7.60 7.12
N GLY A 15 9.17 -6.30 7.43
CA GLY A 15 10.37 -5.48 7.26
C GLY A 15 10.66 -5.06 5.81
N THR A 16 9.80 -5.41 4.87
CA THR A 16 9.89 -4.97 3.46
C THR A 16 8.67 -4.12 3.08
N GLY A 17 8.88 -3.10 2.25
CA GLY A 17 7.83 -2.18 1.81
C GLY A 17 7.89 -0.82 2.48
N GLY A 18 6.75 -0.14 2.53
CA GLY A 18 6.65 1.26 2.97
C GLY A 18 6.21 2.21 1.86
N ASP A 19 6.25 1.75 0.61
CA ASP A 19 5.71 2.49 -0.52
C ASP A 19 4.23 2.81 -0.34
N LEU A 20 3.86 4.00 -0.83
CA LEU A 20 2.48 4.44 -0.79
C LEU A 20 1.63 3.68 -1.80
N THR A 21 0.43 3.30 -1.34
CA THR A 21 -0.60 2.63 -2.14
C THR A 21 -1.90 3.40 -2.04
N TYR A 22 -2.73 3.30 -3.09
CA TYR A 22 -4.14 3.61 -2.99
C TYR A 22 -4.90 2.38 -2.49
N VAL A 23 -5.71 2.59 -1.45
CA VAL A 23 -6.62 1.60 -0.88
C VAL A 23 -8.04 2.06 -1.14
N ASP A 24 -8.70 1.37 -2.06
CA ASP A 24 -10.07 1.65 -2.45
C ASP A 24 -11.01 0.83 -1.53
N THR A 25 -11.98 1.52 -0.94
CA THR A 25 -12.94 0.93 0.01
C THR A 25 -14.38 1.21 -0.43
N LYS A 26 -15.26 0.27 -0.11
CA LYS A 26 -16.70 0.36 -0.34
C LYS A 26 -17.41 -0.35 0.80
N ASP A 27 -18.42 0.30 1.40
CA ASP A 27 -19.19 -0.25 2.52
C ASP A 27 -18.31 -0.77 3.69
N GLY A 28 -17.27 0.00 4.03
CA GLY A 28 -16.32 -0.35 5.09
C GLY A 28 -15.38 -1.52 4.77
N LYS A 29 -15.36 -2.00 3.51
CA LYS A 29 -14.47 -3.09 3.08
C LYS A 29 -13.49 -2.64 2.00
N ILE A 30 -12.28 -3.18 2.05
CA ILE A 30 -11.28 -2.98 1.00
C ILE A 30 -11.70 -3.79 -0.22
N VAL A 31 -11.84 -3.12 -1.37
CA VAL A 31 -12.12 -3.77 -2.65
C VAL A 31 -10.83 -3.96 -3.45
N ARG A 32 -9.90 -3.00 -3.39
CA ARG A 32 -8.65 -2.99 -4.15
C ARG A 32 -7.52 -2.27 -3.40
N ILE A 33 -6.30 -2.76 -3.56
CA ILE A 33 -5.06 -2.07 -3.20
C ILE A 33 -4.24 -1.96 -4.48
N ARG A 34 -3.77 -0.77 -4.83
CA ARG A 34 -3.07 -0.49 -6.10
C ARG A 34 -1.94 0.52 -5.90
N PRO A 35 -0.96 0.57 -6.83
CA PRO A 35 0.01 1.66 -6.86
C PRO A 35 -0.67 3.03 -6.95
N ILE A 36 0.00 4.05 -6.43
CA ILE A 36 -0.36 5.44 -6.66
C ILE A 36 0.03 5.83 -8.07
N HIS A 37 -0.82 6.60 -8.73
CA HIS A 37 -0.49 7.37 -9.92
C HIS A 37 -0.41 8.83 -9.51
N TYR A 38 0.81 9.39 -9.45
CA TYR A 38 1.03 10.74 -8.93
C TYR A 38 0.29 11.81 -9.76
N LEU A 39 0.06 11.52 -11.04
CA LEU A 39 -0.71 12.38 -11.94
C LEU A 39 -2.22 12.46 -11.62
N GLU A 40 -2.75 11.63 -10.71
CA GLU A 40 -4.12 11.80 -10.20
C GLU A 40 -4.25 13.06 -9.31
N LYS A 41 -3.14 13.60 -8.80
CA LYS A 41 -3.13 14.76 -7.91
C LYS A 41 -2.24 15.92 -8.39
N TYR A 42 -1.14 15.62 -9.06
CA TYR A 42 -0.15 16.61 -9.48
C TYR A 42 -0.02 16.63 -11.00
N THR A 43 0.33 17.76 -11.60
CA THR A 43 0.70 17.81 -13.02
C THR A 43 2.15 17.38 -13.23
N GLU A 44 2.53 17.13 -14.49
CA GLU A 44 3.93 16.84 -14.82
C GLU A 44 4.84 18.01 -14.45
N GLU A 45 4.39 19.25 -14.68
CA GLU A 45 5.12 20.48 -14.37
C GLU A 45 5.33 20.67 -12.86
N GLU A 46 4.32 20.34 -12.03
CA GLU A 46 4.45 20.39 -10.58
C GLU A 46 5.45 19.36 -10.04
N LEU A 47 5.57 18.21 -10.72
CA LEU A 47 6.47 17.14 -10.34
C LEU A 47 7.88 17.32 -10.90
N GLU A 48 8.04 18.02 -12.03
CA GLU A 48 9.31 18.19 -12.73
C GLU A 48 10.49 18.58 -11.82
N PRO A 49 10.36 19.53 -10.87
CA PRO A 49 11.46 19.89 -9.98
C PRO A 49 11.96 18.75 -9.08
N SER A 50 11.14 17.71 -8.88
CA SER A 50 11.45 16.53 -8.06
C SER A 50 11.91 15.32 -8.88
N MET A 51 11.92 15.43 -10.22
CA MET A 51 12.29 14.34 -11.11
C MET A 51 13.76 14.43 -11.50
N TRP A 52 14.48 13.31 -11.36
CA TRP A 52 15.86 13.23 -11.84
C TRP A 52 15.90 12.85 -13.32
N THR A 53 16.96 13.28 -14.01
CA THR A 53 17.29 12.81 -15.35
C THR A 53 18.74 12.35 -15.37
N ILE A 54 18.99 11.17 -15.90
CA ILE A 54 20.34 10.63 -16.10
C ILE A 54 20.54 10.41 -17.60
N LYS A 55 21.61 10.99 -18.16
CA LYS A 55 22.00 10.83 -19.56
C LYS A 55 23.17 9.85 -19.70
N VAL A 56 23.02 8.85 -20.57
CA VAL A 56 24.05 7.84 -20.87
C VAL A 56 24.15 7.67 -22.38
N GLY A 57 25.20 8.24 -22.99
CA GLY A 57 25.31 8.35 -24.45
C GLY A 57 24.14 9.17 -25.01
N ASP A 58 23.44 8.60 -25.98
CA ASP A 58 22.27 9.21 -26.62
C ASP A 58 20.93 8.89 -25.93
N LYS A 59 20.97 8.24 -24.75
CA LYS A 59 19.76 7.86 -24.00
C LYS A 59 19.59 8.71 -22.76
N GLU A 60 18.34 9.03 -22.45
CA GLU A 60 17.93 9.70 -21.23
C GLU A 60 16.99 8.81 -20.41
N PHE A 61 17.27 8.70 -19.11
CA PHE A 61 16.51 7.91 -18.16
C PHE A 61 15.87 8.84 -17.14
N ARG A 62 14.59 8.58 -16.86
CA ARG A 62 13.76 9.36 -15.93
C ARG A 62 12.88 8.41 -15.13
N PRO A 63 12.51 8.77 -13.88
CA PRO A 63 11.56 7.98 -13.11
C PRO A 63 10.14 8.09 -13.71
N GLY A 64 9.30 7.09 -13.44
CA GLY A 64 7.88 7.13 -13.81
C GLY A 64 7.00 7.77 -12.74
N TYR A 65 5.78 8.15 -13.12
CA TYR A 65 4.80 8.78 -12.22
C TYR A 65 3.96 7.81 -11.38
N LYS A 66 4.47 6.60 -11.13
CA LYS A 66 3.74 5.54 -10.42
C LYS A 66 4.59 4.97 -9.30
N SER A 67 4.01 4.79 -8.11
CA SER A 67 4.70 4.08 -7.02
C SER A 67 4.97 2.61 -7.37
N GLN A 68 5.92 1.98 -6.67
CA GLN A 68 6.33 0.60 -6.93
C GLN A 68 6.21 -0.26 -5.67
N PRO A 69 5.00 -0.34 -5.07
CA PRO A 69 4.80 -1.11 -3.86
C PRO A 69 5.13 -2.58 -4.09
N ASN A 70 5.65 -3.23 -3.05
CA ASN A 70 5.95 -4.66 -3.13
C ASN A 70 4.67 -5.50 -3.36
N TYR A 71 4.85 -6.69 -3.90
CA TYR A 71 3.73 -7.59 -4.24
C TYR A 71 2.89 -8.01 -3.03
N PHE A 72 3.47 -8.09 -1.82
CA PHE A 72 2.72 -8.38 -0.60
C PHE A 72 1.74 -7.25 -0.24
N ALA A 73 2.13 -5.99 -0.45
CA ALA A 73 1.27 -4.83 -0.21
C ALA A 73 0.03 -4.86 -1.11
N LEU A 74 0.20 -5.19 -2.39
CA LEU A 74 -0.90 -5.29 -3.35
C LEU A 74 -1.92 -6.39 -2.97
N ALA A 75 -1.45 -7.49 -2.37
CA ALA A 75 -2.30 -8.59 -1.91
C ALA A 75 -2.75 -8.49 -0.44
N TYR A 76 -2.41 -7.40 0.26
CA TYR A 76 -2.53 -7.31 1.71
C TYR A 76 -3.97 -7.43 2.24
N LYS A 77 -4.96 -7.18 1.38
CA LYS A 77 -6.39 -7.45 1.63
C LYS A 77 -6.63 -8.87 2.17
N ASN A 78 -5.90 -9.87 1.65
CA ASN A 78 -6.05 -11.27 2.07
C ASN A 78 -5.61 -11.49 3.51
N ARG A 79 -4.61 -10.74 4.00
CA ARG A 79 -4.15 -10.81 5.38
C ARG A 79 -5.12 -10.11 6.33
N ILE A 80 -5.67 -8.97 5.90
CA ILE A 80 -6.68 -8.23 6.68
C ILE A 80 -7.90 -9.10 6.93
N TYR A 81 -8.42 -9.78 5.91
CA TYR A 81 -9.61 -10.63 5.98
C TYR A 81 -9.32 -12.13 6.11
N SER A 82 -8.10 -12.50 6.54
CA SER A 82 -7.74 -13.90 6.72
C SER A 82 -8.64 -14.58 7.75
N LYS A 83 -9.04 -15.83 7.48
CA LYS A 83 -9.75 -16.69 8.45
C LYS A 83 -8.92 -16.91 9.72
N ASN A 84 -7.60 -16.80 9.62
CA ASN A 84 -6.65 -16.99 10.73
C ASN A 84 -6.35 -15.69 11.48
N ARG A 85 -7.10 -14.60 11.24
CA ARG A 85 -6.91 -13.35 11.96
C ARG A 85 -7.35 -13.52 13.42
N VAL A 86 -6.42 -13.33 14.36
CA VAL A 86 -6.74 -13.24 15.79
C VAL A 86 -7.57 -11.98 16.04
N LYS A 87 -8.82 -12.15 16.46
CA LYS A 87 -9.81 -11.06 16.63
C LYS A 87 -9.93 -10.55 18.06
N TYR A 88 -9.45 -11.33 19.03
CA TYR A 88 -9.56 -11.05 20.45
C TYR A 88 -8.34 -11.63 21.17
N PRO A 89 -8.00 -11.11 22.36
CA PRO A 89 -6.98 -11.71 23.22
C PRO A 89 -7.32 -13.18 23.51
N LEU A 90 -6.31 -14.04 23.49
CA LEU A 90 -6.45 -15.46 23.79
C LEU A 90 -5.67 -15.79 25.07
N LYS A 91 -6.27 -16.61 25.93
CA LYS A 91 -5.62 -17.24 27.09
C LYS A 91 -5.55 -18.73 26.80
N ARG A 92 -4.42 -19.37 27.10
CA ARG A 92 -4.34 -20.83 27.12
C ARG A 92 -5.33 -21.39 28.15
N VAL A 93 -6.07 -22.43 27.77
CA VAL A 93 -7.12 -23.01 28.62
C VAL A 93 -6.58 -23.66 29.89
N ASP A 94 -5.32 -24.10 29.86
CA ASP A 94 -4.62 -24.78 30.95
C ASP A 94 -3.66 -23.87 31.72
N TRP A 95 -3.61 -22.58 31.39
CA TRP A 95 -2.73 -21.63 32.07
C TRP A 95 -3.44 -21.00 33.26
N GLU A 96 -2.89 -21.19 34.46
CA GLU A 96 -3.28 -20.45 35.66
C GLU A 96 -2.16 -19.50 36.10
N PRO A 97 -2.46 -18.22 36.40
CA PRO A 97 -1.48 -17.31 36.94
C PRO A 97 -1.07 -17.73 38.35
N GLY A 98 0.23 -17.78 38.65
CA GLY A 98 0.73 -18.13 39.99
C GLY A 98 2.05 -18.91 40.02
N GLY A 99 2.45 -19.49 38.88
CA GLY A 99 3.59 -20.41 38.81
C GLY A 99 3.13 -21.86 38.92
#